data_AF-A0A953W750-F1
#
_entry.id   AF-A0A953W750-F1
#
_cell.length_a   1.000
_cell.length_b   1.000
_cell.length_c   1.000
_cell.angle_alpha   90.00
_cell.angle_beta   90.00
_cell.angle_gamma   90.00
#
_symmetry.space_group_name_H-M   'P 1'
#
loop_
_entity.id
_entity.type
_entity.pdbx_description
1 polymer ?
#
loop_
_entity_poly.entity_id
_entity_poly.type
_entity_poly.pdbx_seq_one_letter_code
_entity_poly.pdbx_strand_id
1 'polypeptide(L)'
;MAGLLIGLVIAVLALCAAYWRWAKKVDGEIATGAGVEWARLQSADPAIIDGLSEDEFTAVYRRVHFPRFPKYALAAIAGFTLALPFVFALLSFAYWAGEATGVLASPSELSQMTPISGAAVLAAQESREDVAMYLAQNFFGFFYFFGILAAWLAIVAAVMHRYHSRQPGYLRDELIRVRLKKEDE
;
A
#
# COMPACT_ATOMS: atom_id res chain seq x y z
N MET A 1 8.68 15.22 -14.81
CA MET A 1 8.06 14.08 -14.10
C MET A 1 9.05 12.98 -13.71
N ALA A 2 9.96 12.54 -14.59
CA ALA A 2 10.91 11.47 -14.27
C ALA A 2 11.75 11.73 -13.01
N GLY A 3 12.27 12.96 -12.82
CA GLY A 3 13.05 13.31 -11.61
C GLY A 3 12.27 13.17 -10.30
N LEU A 4 10.97 13.48 -10.29
CA LEU A 4 10.11 13.30 -9.11
C LEU A 4 9.94 11.82 -8.77
N LEU A 5 9.66 10.98 -9.78
CA LEU A 5 9.52 9.53 -9.57
C LEU A 5 10.82 8.90 -9.06
N ILE A 6 11.96 9.29 -9.63
CA ILE A 6 13.29 8.84 -9.15
C ILE A 6 13.49 9.27 -7.69
N GLY A 7 13.18 10.52 -7.35
CA GLY A 7 13.25 11.01 -5.97
C GLY A 7 12.37 10.21 -5.01
N LEU A 8 11.13 9.90 -5.39
CA LEU A 8 10.22 9.06 -4.59
C LEU A 8 10.76 7.64 -4.40
N VAL A 9 11.29 7.02 -5.46
CA VAL A 9 11.90 5.68 -5.37
C VAL A 9 13.09 5.68 -4.41
N ILE A 10 13.96 6.69 -4.51
CA ILE A 10 15.11 6.84 -3.59
C ILE A 10 14.62 7.00 -2.14
N ALA A 11 13.59 7.81 -1.91
CA ALA A 11 13.01 7.98 -0.57
C ALA A 11 12.44 6.66 -0.01
N VAL A 12 11.74 5.87 -0.83
CA VAL A 12 11.23 4.55 -0.43
C VAL A 12 12.39 3.61 -0.08
N LEU A 13 13.45 3.58 -0.90
CA LEU A 13 14.64 2.76 -0.62
C LEU A 13 15.33 3.17 0.69
N ALA A 14 15.42 4.48 0.98
CA ALA A 14 15.94 4.97 2.25
C ALA A 14 15.08 4.54 3.44
N LEU A 15 13.75 4.60 3.31
CA LEU A 15 12.82 4.09 4.34
C LEU A 15 12.95 2.58 4.54
N CYS A 16 13.14 1.80 3.46
CA CYS A 16 13.41 0.37 3.54
C CYS A 16 14.70 0.08 4.32
N ALA A 17 15.78 0.82 4.03
CA ALA A 17 17.05 0.67 4.74
C ALA A 17 16.92 1.03 6.23
N ALA A 18 16.22 2.13 6.53
CA ALA A 18 15.93 2.55 7.90
C ALA A 18 15.10 1.50 8.65
N TYR A 19 14.04 0.97 8.02
CA TYR A 19 13.23 -0.11 8.55
C TYR A 19 14.07 -1.36 8.84
N TRP A 20 14.97 -1.76 7.93
CA TRP A 20 15.80 -2.94 8.13
C TRP A 20 16.75 -2.79 9.32
N ARG A 21 17.37 -1.62 9.47
CA ARG A 21 18.23 -1.31 10.62
C ARG A 21 17.45 -1.32 11.93
N TRP A 22 16.26 -0.71 11.94
CA TRP A 22 15.36 -0.74 13.10
C TRP A 22 14.89 -2.16 13.43
N ALA A 23 14.48 -2.93 12.42
CA ALA A 23 14.00 -4.30 12.58
C ALA A 23 15.05 -5.19 13.24
N LYS A 24 16.31 -5.08 12.83
CA LYS A 24 17.43 -5.81 13.47
C LYS A 24 17.60 -5.48 14.95
N LYS A 25 17.46 -4.20 15.31
CA LYS A 25 17.56 -3.77 16.72
C LYS A 25 16.43 -4.38 17.55
N VAL A 26 15.19 -4.25 17.07
CA VAL A 26 13.99 -4.80 17.73
C VAL A 26 14.07 -6.32 17.85
N ASP A 27 14.62 -7.00 16.84
CA ASP A 27 14.83 -8.46 16.88
C ASP A 27 15.72 -8.89 18.04
N GLY A 28 16.81 -8.14 18.29
CA GLY A 28 17.70 -8.39 19.43
C GLY A 28 17.01 -8.21 20.78
N GLU A 29 16.23 -7.12 20.92
CA GLU A 29 15.45 -6.85 22.14
C GLU A 29 14.41 -7.96 22.40
N ILE A 30 13.74 -8.42 21.36
CA ILE A 30 12.77 -9.52 21.42
C ILE A 30 13.44 -10.83 21.79
N ALA A 31 14.63 -11.13 21.25
CA ALA A 31 15.37 -12.34 21.60
C ALA A 31 15.77 -12.36 23.08
N THR A 32 16.22 -11.22 23.63
CA THR A 32 16.48 -11.08 25.08
C THR A 32 15.20 -11.28 25.89
N GLY A 33 14.08 -10.67 25.47
CA GLY A 33 12.79 -10.85 26.14
C GLY A 33 12.29 -12.30 26.12
N ALA A 34 12.49 -12.99 25.00
CA ALA A 34 12.13 -14.40 24.86
C ALA A 34 12.90 -15.28 25.86
N GLY A 35 14.21 -15.10 26.01
CA GLY A 35 15.01 -15.88 26.97
C GLY A 35 14.56 -15.68 28.43
N VAL A 36 14.21 -14.45 28.81
CA VAL A 36 13.70 -14.15 30.16
C VAL A 36 12.33 -14.81 30.38
N GLU A 37 11.43 -14.69 29.40
CA GLU A 37 10.08 -15.27 29.49
C GLU A 37 10.13 -16.81 29.52
N TRP A 38 11.03 -17.42 28.75
CA TRP A 38 11.27 -18.85 28.73
C TRP A 38 11.69 -19.37 30.11
N ALA A 39 12.71 -18.77 30.73
CA ALA A 39 13.15 -19.13 32.07
C ALA A 39 12.05 -18.93 33.13
N ARG A 40 11.22 -17.89 32.97
CA ARG A 40 10.05 -17.68 33.84
C ARG A 40 9.02 -18.79 33.68
N LEU A 41 8.70 -19.21 32.45
CA LEU A 41 7.72 -20.27 32.20
C LEU A 41 8.22 -21.63 32.68
N GLN A 42 9.50 -21.94 32.53
CA GLN A 42 10.09 -23.15 33.08
C GLN A 42 9.89 -23.28 34.61
N SER A 43 9.94 -22.17 35.32
CA SER A 43 9.78 -22.16 36.79
C SER A 43 8.34 -22.03 37.25
N ALA A 44 7.51 -21.23 36.57
CA ALA A 44 6.16 -20.88 37.02
C ALA A 44 5.05 -21.75 36.40
N ASP A 45 5.17 -22.11 35.13
CA ASP A 45 4.15 -22.89 34.40
C ASP A 45 4.80 -23.74 33.30
N PRO A 46 5.55 -24.80 33.67
CA PRO A 46 6.27 -25.63 32.71
C PRO A 46 5.33 -26.37 31.75
N ALA A 47 4.08 -26.57 32.15
CA ALA A 47 3.08 -27.25 31.33
C ALA A 47 2.77 -26.50 30.02
N ILE A 48 2.89 -25.17 29.98
CA ILE A 48 2.66 -24.38 28.76
C ILE A 48 3.72 -24.66 27.68
N ILE A 49 4.96 -24.92 28.10
CA ILE A 49 6.11 -25.08 27.22
C ILE A 49 6.58 -26.53 27.08
N ASP A 50 5.84 -27.46 27.68
CA ASP A 50 6.14 -28.88 27.61
C ASP A 50 6.22 -29.37 26.16
N GLY A 51 7.27 -30.11 25.83
CA GLY A 51 7.56 -30.59 24.48
C GLY A 51 8.07 -29.54 23.48
N LEU A 52 8.17 -28.25 23.84
CA LEU A 52 8.76 -27.21 22.98
C LEU A 52 10.25 -27.03 23.24
N SER A 53 11.02 -26.75 22.19
CA SER A 53 12.40 -26.27 22.34
C SER A 53 12.44 -24.75 22.58
N GLU A 54 13.55 -24.25 23.11
CA GLU A 54 13.77 -22.81 23.31
C GLU A 54 13.75 -22.05 21.97
N ASP A 55 14.26 -22.65 20.89
CA ASP A 55 14.23 -22.08 19.55
C ASP A 55 12.79 -21.97 19.00
N GLU A 56 11.98 -23.02 19.20
CA GLU A 56 10.56 -23.02 18.83
C GLU A 56 9.78 -21.95 19.61
N PHE A 57 10.00 -21.87 20.92
CA PHE A 57 9.42 -20.84 21.76
C PHE A 57 9.82 -19.44 21.29
N THR A 58 11.12 -19.20 21.05
CA THR A 58 11.64 -17.91 20.59
C THR A 58 11.03 -17.51 19.26
N ALA A 59 10.84 -18.46 18.33
CA ALA A 59 10.18 -18.21 17.05
C ALA A 59 8.70 -17.79 17.23
N VAL A 60 7.96 -18.44 18.13
CA VAL A 60 6.57 -18.05 18.46
C VAL A 60 6.53 -16.69 19.15
N TYR A 61 7.39 -16.48 20.14
CA TYR A 61 7.50 -15.23 20.89
C TYR A 61 7.77 -14.04 19.96
N ARG A 62 8.73 -14.21 19.04
CA ARG A 62 9.05 -13.24 18.00
C ARG A 62 7.85 -12.95 17.09
N ARG A 63 7.14 -13.99 16.64
CA ARG A 63 5.96 -13.82 15.77
C ARG A 63 4.88 -12.96 16.44
N VAL A 64 4.67 -13.14 17.73
CA VAL A 64 3.65 -12.43 18.52
C VAL A 64 4.06 -10.99 18.83
N HIS A 65 5.30 -10.78 19.27
CA HIS A 65 5.75 -9.48 19.79
C HIS A 65 6.39 -8.57 18.74
N PHE A 66 6.80 -9.09 17.58
CA PHE A 66 7.43 -8.26 16.57
C PHE A 66 6.43 -7.25 15.98
N PRO A 67 6.68 -5.93 16.06
CA PRO A 67 5.78 -4.90 15.54
C PRO A 67 5.60 -5.02 14.02
N ARG A 68 4.40 -5.45 13.62
CA ARG A 68 4.08 -5.75 12.21
C ARG A 68 3.75 -4.50 11.40
N PHE A 69 3.12 -3.50 12.01
CA PHE A 69 2.58 -2.32 11.32
C PHE A 69 3.61 -1.61 10.42
N PRO A 70 4.85 -1.32 10.85
CA PRO A 70 5.81 -0.60 10.01
C PRO A 70 6.12 -1.29 8.68
N LYS A 71 6.15 -2.64 8.66
CA LYS A 71 6.34 -3.41 7.42
C LYS A 71 5.21 -3.17 6.43
N TYR A 72 3.96 -3.18 6.90
CA TYR A 72 2.79 -3.01 6.06
C TYR A 72 2.60 -1.55 5.62
N ALA A 73 2.92 -0.59 6.50
CA ALA A 73 2.96 0.83 6.13
C ALA A 73 3.98 1.09 5.01
N LEU A 74 5.19 0.53 5.14
CA LEU A 74 6.23 0.62 4.11
C LEU A 74 5.80 -0.04 2.79
N ALA A 75 5.12 -1.19 2.86
CA ALA A 75 4.57 -1.87 1.69
C ALA A 75 3.49 -1.02 0.99
N ALA A 76 2.62 -0.33 1.74
CA ALA A 76 1.64 0.59 1.18
C ALA A 76 2.30 1.79 0.48
N ILE A 77 3.28 2.42 1.12
CA ILE A 77 4.03 3.55 0.55
C ILE A 77 4.72 3.12 -0.75
N ALA A 78 5.44 1.99 -0.73
CA ALA A 78 6.07 1.44 -1.93
C ALA A 78 5.05 1.13 -3.02
N GLY A 79 3.90 0.55 -2.64
CA GLY A 79 2.79 0.30 -3.55
C GLY A 79 2.28 1.57 -4.21
N PHE A 80 2.06 2.65 -3.46
CA PHE A 80 1.64 3.94 -4.01
C PHE A 80 2.65 4.49 -5.01
N THR A 81 3.94 4.47 -4.67
CA THR A 81 5.01 4.96 -5.55
C THR A 81 5.08 4.18 -6.86
N LEU A 82 4.99 2.85 -6.80
CA LEU A 82 5.03 1.99 -7.99
C LEU A 82 3.73 2.04 -8.81
N ALA A 83 2.59 2.30 -8.16
CA ALA A 83 1.31 2.39 -8.84
C ALA A 83 1.19 3.64 -9.71
N LEU A 84 1.85 4.76 -9.35
CA LEU A 84 1.78 5.99 -10.15
C LEU A 84 2.13 5.81 -11.63
N PRO A 85 3.31 5.30 -12.02
CA PRO A 85 3.63 5.11 -13.43
C PRO A 85 2.69 4.11 -14.11
N PHE A 86 2.25 3.09 -13.39
CA PHE A 86 1.32 2.09 -13.93
C PHE A 86 -0.07 2.66 -14.20
N VAL A 87 -0.64 3.41 -13.25
CA VAL A 87 -1.94 4.07 -13.40
C VAL A 87 -1.89 5.10 -14.51
N PHE A 88 -0.82 5.90 -14.59
CA PHE A 88 -0.67 6.84 -15.70
C PHE A 88 -0.57 6.15 -17.05
N ALA A 89 0.20 5.06 -17.15
CA ALA A 89 0.29 4.28 -18.38
C ALA A 89 -1.07 3.68 -18.77
N LEU A 90 -1.80 3.11 -17.80
CA LEU A 90 -3.11 2.52 -18.01
C LEU A 90 -4.14 3.55 -18.46
N LEU A 91 -4.19 4.72 -17.81
CA LEU A 91 -5.11 5.80 -18.19
C LEU A 91 -4.76 6.39 -19.55
N SER A 92 -3.46 6.56 -19.85
CA SER A 92 -3.01 7.00 -21.18
C SER A 92 -3.40 5.99 -22.26
N PHE A 93 -3.26 4.70 -21.97
CA PHE A 93 -3.67 3.64 -22.88
C PHE A 93 -5.19 3.61 -23.08
N ALA A 94 -5.97 3.73 -22.00
CA ALA A 94 -7.42 3.77 -22.07
C ALA A 94 -7.92 4.98 -22.88
N TYR A 95 -7.29 6.14 -22.68
CA TYR A 95 -7.55 7.34 -23.46
C TYR A 95 -7.28 7.12 -24.96
N TRP A 96 -6.07 6.65 -25.29
CA TRP A 96 -5.69 6.33 -26.67
C TRP A 96 -6.65 5.33 -27.33
N ALA A 97 -7.04 4.28 -26.62
CA ALA A 97 -7.98 3.28 -27.12
C ALA A 97 -9.39 3.87 -27.35
N GLY A 98 -9.83 4.77 -26.46
CA GLY A 98 -11.10 5.47 -26.59
C GLY A 98 -11.13 6.41 -27.80
N GLU A 99 -10.03 7.13 -28.07
CA GLU A 99 -9.89 7.93 -29.30
C GLU A 99 -9.87 7.04 -30.55
N ALA A 100 -9.07 5.96 -30.55
CA ALA A 100 -8.94 5.07 -31.69
C ALA A 100 -10.26 4.36 -32.07
N THR A 101 -11.17 4.20 -31.12
CA THR A 101 -12.50 3.59 -31.32
C THR A 101 -13.61 4.61 -31.58
N GLY A 102 -13.32 5.91 -31.49
CA GLY A 102 -14.32 6.98 -31.60
C GLY A 102 -15.31 7.03 -30.44
N VAL A 103 -15.05 6.29 -29.35
CA VAL A 103 -15.89 6.31 -28.14
C VAL A 103 -15.69 7.60 -27.37
N LEU A 104 -14.45 8.12 -27.37
CA LEU A 104 -14.14 9.42 -26.79
C LEU A 104 -14.18 10.47 -27.90
N ALA A 105 -15.00 11.49 -27.69
CA ALA A 105 -15.00 12.68 -28.54
C ALA A 105 -13.65 13.39 -28.40
N SER A 106 -13.08 13.77 -29.53
CA SER A 106 -11.86 14.57 -29.57
C SER A 106 -12.09 15.93 -28.88
N PRO A 107 -11.04 16.58 -28.35
CA PRO A 107 -11.17 17.89 -27.73
C PRO A 107 -11.85 18.94 -28.64
N SER A 108 -11.64 18.85 -29.95
CA SER A 108 -12.28 19.71 -30.95
C SER A 108 -13.76 19.40 -31.17
N GLU A 109 -14.20 18.16 -31.01
CA GLU A 109 -15.62 17.80 -31.06
C GLU A 109 -16.34 18.24 -29.77
N LEU A 110 -15.71 18.05 -28.60
CA LEU A 110 -16.25 18.51 -27.32
C LEU A 110 -16.40 20.04 -27.27
N SER A 111 -15.47 20.79 -27.87
CA SER A 111 -15.57 22.25 -27.95
C SER A 111 -16.77 22.72 -28.78
N GLN A 112 -17.14 21.96 -29.82
CA GLN A 112 -18.31 22.24 -30.65
C GLN A 112 -19.63 21.84 -29.98
N MET A 113 -19.61 20.81 -29.13
CA MET A 113 -20.80 20.27 -28.47
C MET A 113 -21.20 21.01 -27.19
N THR A 114 -20.32 21.84 -26.60
CA THR A 114 -20.61 22.53 -25.34
C THR A 114 -21.23 23.91 -25.61
N PRO A 115 -22.56 24.12 -25.45
CA PRO A 115 -23.15 25.42 -25.69
C PRO A 115 -22.74 26.40 -24.58
N ILE A 116 -21.77 27.28 -24.86
CA ILE A 116 -21.40 28.34 -23.92
C ILE A 116 -22.44 29.47 -24.02
N SER A 117 -23.58 29.32 -23.34
CA SER A 117 -24.62 30.35 -23.29
C SER A 117 -24.34 31.41 -22.21
N GLY A 118 -24.48 32.69 -22.56
CA GLY A 118 -24.81 33.78 -21.61
C GLY A 118 -23.78 34.88 -21.41
N ALA A 119 -22.47 34.58 -21.37
CA ALA A 119 -21.43 35.60 -21.12
C ALA A 119 -20.21 35.53 -22.06
N ALA A 120 -20.00 34.41 -22.78
CA ALA A 120 -18.86 34.21 -23.68
C ALA A 120 -19.12 34.65 -25.14
N VAL A 121 -20.23 35.34 -25.41
CA VAL A 121 -20.57 35.82 -26.76
C VAL A 121 -19.71 37.03 -27.16
N LEU A 122 -19.07 37.71 -26.20
CA LEU A 122 -18.18 38.85 -26.45
C LEU A 122 -16.69 38.48 -26.51
N ALA A 123 -16.36 37.21 -26.28
CA ALA A 123 -14.99 36.75 -26.25
C ALA A 123 -14.61 36.27 -27.67
N ALA A 124 -13.51 36.78 -28.23
CA ALA A 124 -13.03 36.45 -29.59
C ALA A 124 -12.94 34.92 -29.77
N GLN A 125 -13.13 34.42 -30.99
CA GLN A 125 -13.16 32.97 -31.29
C GLN A 125 -11.97 32.19 -30.66
N GLU A 126 -10.79 32.81 -30.60
CA GLU A 126 -9.58 32.34 -29.91
C GLU A 126 -9.82 31.98 -28.42
N SER A 127 -10.56 32.83 -27.69
CA SER A 127 -10.87 32.60 -26.28
C SER A 127 -11.88 31.48 -26.02
N ARG A 128 -12.67 31.05 -27.03
CA ARG A 128 -13.58 29.90 -26.89
C ARG A 128 -12.82 28.57 -26.95
N GLU A 129 -11.82 28.48 -27.83
CA GLU A 129 -10.96 27.29 -27.94
C GLU A 129 -10.15 27.09 -26.65
N ASP A 130 -9.59 28.17 -26.11
CA ASP A 130 -8.89 28.12 -24.82
C ASP A 130 -9.81 27.62 -23.69
N VAL A 131 -11.02 28.17 -23.56
CA VAL A 131 -11.98 27.76 -22.52
C VAL A 131 -12.39 26.30 -22.68
N ALA A 132 -12.61 25.83 -23.91
CA ALA A 132 -12.93 24.43 -24.17
C ALA A 132 -11.76 23.51 -23.84
N MET A 133 -10.53 23.91 -24.17
CA MET A 133 -9.31 23.17 -23.82
C MET A 133 -9.11 23.10 -22.31
N TYR A 134 -9.36 24.18 -21.57
CA TYR A 134 -9.35 24.19 -20.11
C TYR A 134 -10.42 23.26 -19.51
N LEU A 135 -11.64 23.27 -20.05
CA LEU A 135 -12.70 22.37 -19.61
C LEU A 135 -12.33 20.91 -19.87
N ALA A 136 -11.83 20.59 -21.06
CA ALA A 136 -11.36 19.25 -21.39
C ALA A 136 -10.22 18.80 -20.45
N GLN A 137 -9.22 19.66 -20.24
CA GLN A 137 -8.11 19.39 -19.31
C GLN A 137 -8.61 19.13 -17.88
N ASN A 138 -9.61 19.89 -17.41
CA ASN A 138 -10.22 19.68 -16.10
C ASN A 138 -11.00 18.36 -16.02
N PHE A 139 -11.77 18.01 -17.05
CA PHE A 139 -12.47 16.73 -17.12
C PHE A 139 -11.52 15.54 -17.12
N PHE A 140 -10.42 15.60 -17.88
CA PHE A 140 -9.40 14.55 -17.81
C PHE A 140 -8.74 14.50 -16.44
N GLY A 141 -8.39 15.66 -15.87
CA GLY A 141 -7.84 15.76 -14.51
C GLY A 141 -8.73 15.07 -13.46
N PHE A 142 -10.06 15.18 -13.59
CA PHE A 142 -11.02 14.47 -12.75
C PHE A 142 -10.85 12.95 -12.84
N PHE A 143 -10.84 12.36 -14.04
CA PHE A 143 -10.68 10.91 -14.20
C PHE A 143 -9.30 10.42 -13.73
N TYR A 144 -8.24 11.20 -13.97
CA TYR A 144 -6.91 10.89 -13.43
C TYR A 144 -6.91 10.86 -11.90
N PHE A 145 -7.52 11.85 -11.25
CA PHE A 145 -7.62 11.92 -9.81
C PHE A 145 -8.36 10.70 -9.22
N PHE A 146 -9.54 10.38 -9.75
CA PHE A 146 -10.32 9.24 -9.27
C PHE A 146 -9.67 7.89 -9.60
N GLY A 147 -8.99 7.77 -10.74
CA GLY A 147 -8.22 6.57 -11.09
C GLY A 147 -7.08 6.31 -10.11
N ILE A 148 -6.32 7.35 -9.74
CA ILE A 148 -5.27 7.26 -8.72
C ILE A 148 -5.88 6.94 -7.35
N LEU A 149 -6.95 7.62 -6.97
CA LEU A 149 -7.63 7.39 -5.68
C LEU A 149 -8.12 5.94 -5.57
N ALA A 150 -8.75 5.41 -6.62
CA ALA A 150 -9.21 4.02 -6.66
C ALA A 150 -8.05 3.03 -6.53
N ALA A 151 -6.93 3.27 -7.22
CA ALA A 151 -5.74 2.45 -7.10
C ALA A 151 -5.16 2.47 -5.68
N TRP A 152 -5.11 3.65 -5.04
CA TRP A 152 -4.66 3.77 -3.65
C TRP A 152 -5.57 3.05 -2.67
N LEU A 153 -6.89 3.19 -2.81
CA LEU A 153 -7.86 2.47 -1.98
C LEU A 153 -7.69 0.96 -2.13
N ALA A 154 -7.47 0.46 -3.35
CA ALA A 154 -7.21 -0.95 -3.60
C ALA A 154 -5.92 -1.45 -2.91
N ILE A 155 -4.84 -0.66 -2.97
CA ILE A 155 -3.58 -0.98 -2.28
C ILE A 155 -3.79 -1.03 -0.77
N VAL A 156 -4.45 -0.01 -0.19
CA VAL A 156 -4.75 0.02 1.26
C VAL A 156 -5.60 -1.19 1.65
N ALA A 157 -6.67 -1.48 0.90
CA ALA A 157 -7.53 -2.62 1.16
C ALA A 157 -6.75 -3.94 1.14
N ALA A 158 -5.90 -4.15 0.13
CA ALA A 158 -5.06 -5.36 0.03
C ALA A 158 -4.06 -5.47 1.19
N VAL A 159 -3.40 -4.37 1.55
CA VAL A 159 -2.42 -4.33 2.65
C VAL A 159 -3.12 -4.58 3.99
N MET A 160 -4.26 -3.94 4.25
CA MET A 160 -5.03 -4.11 5.48
C MET A 160 -5.63 -5.50 5.61
N HIS A 161 -6.18 -6.04 4.51
CA HIS A 161 -6.65 -7.42 4.48
C HIS A 161 -5.52 -8.40 4.85
N ARG A 162 -4.33 -8.20 4.31
CA ARG A 162 -3.15 -9.04 4.64
C ARG A 162 -2.63 -8.82 6.06
N TYR A 163 -2.71 -7.60 6.58
CA TYR A 163 -2.31 -7.26 7.96
C TYR A 163 -3.20 -7.97 8.99
N HIS A 164 -4.52 -7.92 8.79
CA HIS A 164 -5.50 -8.52 9.70
C HIS A 164 -5.60 -10.05 9.56
N SER A 165 -5.55 -10.59 8.34
CA SER A 165 -5.58 -12.06 8.12
C SER A 165 -4.37 -12.80 8.71
N ARG A 166 -3.28 -12.10 9.02
CA ARG A 166 -2.04 -12.66 9.58
C ARG A 166 -1.79 -12.20 11.01
N GLN A 167 -2.84 -11.86 11.75
CA GLN A 167 -2.73 -11.48 13.15
C GLN A 167 -2.47 -12.71 14.02
N PRO A 168 -1.30 -12.79 14.70
CA PRO A 168 -1.08 -13.81 15.70
C PRO A 168 -2.04 -13.59 16.88
N GLY A 169 -2.45 -14.68 17.51
CA GLY A 169 -3.20 -14.64 18.76
C GLY A 169 -2.33 -14.23 19.94
N TYR A 170 -2.85 -14.43 21.15
CA TYR A 170 -2.06 -14.26 22.37
C TYR A 170 -0.93 -15.29 22.43
N LEU A 171 0.17 -14.94 23.10
CA LEU A 171 1.36 -15.81 23.20
C LEU A 171 0.99 -17.22 23.67
N ARG A 172 0.18 -17.31 24.73
CA ARG A 172 -0.26 -18.60 25.31
C ARG A 172 -1.01 -19.46 24.30
N ASP A 173 -1.95 -18.89 23.56
CA ASP A 173 -2.75 -19.61 22.56
C ASP A 173 -1.89 -20.09 21.40
N GLU A 174 -0.92 -19.27 20.98
CA GLU A 174 0.03 -19.62 19.92
C GLU A 174 1.00 -20.73 20.36
N LEU A 175 1.44 -20.75 21.62
CA LEU A 175 2.26 -21.83 22.18
C LEU A 175 1.47 -23.14 22.24
N ILE A 176 0.23 -23.10 22.74
CA ILE A 176 -0.66 -24.28 22.78
C ILE A 176 -0.90 -24.82 21.36
N ARG A 177 -1.14 -23.93 20.38
CA ARG A 177 -1.33 -24.34 18.97
C ARG A 177 -0.11 -25.06 18.42
N VAL A 178 1.11 -24.57 18.69
CA VAL A 178 2.34 -25.21 18.20
C VAL A 178 2.57 -26.55 18.89
N ARG A 179 2.29 -26.65 20.19
CA ARG A 179 2.39 -27.91 20.93
C ARG A 179 1.42 -28.97 20.41
N LEU A 180 0.13 -28.63 20.27
CA LEU A 180 -0.89 -29.55 19.74
C LEU A 180 -0.51 -30.07 18.35
N LYS A 181 0.00 -29.19 17.48
CA LYS A 181 0.47 -29.61 16.16
C LYS A 181 1.60 -30.64 16.24
N LYS A 182 2.46 -30.58 17.25
CA LYS A 182 3.59 -31.49 17.46
C LYS A 182 3.16 -32.84 18.06
N GLU A 183 2.08 -32.85 18.83
CA GLU A 183 1.47 -34.08 19.35
C GLU A 183 0.83 -34.92 18.23
N ASP A 184 0.42 -34.28 17.13
CA ASP A 184 -0.17 -34.92 15.94
C ASP A 184 0.88 -35.47 14.94
N GLU A 185 2.17 -35.11 15.08
CA GLU A 185 3.29 -35.53 14.19
C GLU A 185 4.01 -36.79 14.72
#